data_AF-A0A951L7L6-F1
#
_entry.id   AF-A0A951L7L6-F1
#
_cell.length_a   1.000
_cell.length_b   1.000
_cell.length_c   1.000
_cell.angle_alpha   90.00
_cell.angle_beta   90.00
_cell.angle_gamma   90.00
#
_symmetry.space_group_name_H-M   'P 1'
#
loop_
_entity.id
_entity.type
_entity.pdbx_description
1 polymer ?
#
loop_
_entity_poly.entity_id
_entity_poly.type
_entity_poly.pdbx_seq_one_letter_code
_entity_poly.pdbx_strand_id
1 'polypeptide(L)'
;FLWLARNGFSPHVASRRLSGEPEAAIRDGFARLFAELGVATDANDPVALTVFPEMDVAADVPEITEACWGILGKSPESVMCASSRMVVKRKGEAHPVVLACTLLPYDPRFELGRTLAEAAGAVPLNHPHCAKFCVLGGGACSRG
;
A
#
# COMPACT_ATOMS: atom_id res chain seq x y z
N PHE A 1 8.53 -2.53 -13.85
CA PHE A 1 7.52 -3.61 -13.79
C PHE A 1 7.14 -4.17 -15.18
N LEU A 2 7.82 -3.77 -16.27
CA LEU A 2 7.56 -4.26 -17.64
C LEU A 2 7.61 -5.78 -17.80
N TRP A 3 8.57 -6.43 -17.14
CA TRP A 3 8.68 -7.89 -17.20
C TRP A 3 7.39 -8.55 -16.69
N LEU A 4 6.80 -8.07 -15.59
CA LEU A 4 5.54 -8.61 -15.06
C LEU A 4 4.41 -8.44 -16.08
N ALA A 5 4.23 -7.23 -16.61
CA ALA A 5 3.19 -6.95 -17.61
C ALA A 5 3.34 -7.85 -18.86
N ARG A 6 4.57 -8.07 -19.35
CA ARG A 6 4.85 -8.92 -20.51
C ARG A 6 4.64 -10.41 -20.25
N ASN A 7 4.65 -10.83 -18.99
CA ASN A 7 4.43 -12.22 -18.58
C ASN A 7 2.97 -12.48 -18.15
N GLY A 8 2.03 -11.61 -18.54
CA GLY A 8 0.60 -11.81 -18.29
C GLY A 8 0.14 -11.51 -16.86
N PHE A 9 0.99 -10.90 -16.03
CA PHE A 9 0.56 -10.38 -14.74
C PHE A 9 -0.22 -9.08 -14.93
N SER A 10 -1.16 -8.81 -14.03
CA SER A 10 -1.90 -7.55 -13.94
C SER A 10 -1.28 -6.65 -12.87
N PRO A 11 -0.28 -5.80 -13.19
CA PRO A 11 0.36 -4.96 -12.19
C PRO A 11 -0.58 -3.84 -11.73
N HIS A 12 -0.74 -3.70 -10.43
CA HIS A 12 -1.28 -2.50 -9.81
C HIS A 12 -0.12 -1.59 -9.38
N VAL A 13 -0.28 -0.29 -9.54
CA VAL A 13 0.74 0.72 -9.27
C VAL A 13 0.30 1.59 -8.10
N ALA A 14 1.22 1.82 -7.17
CA ALA A 14 1.02 2.78 -6.09
C ALA A 14 1.99 3.94 -6.26
N SER A 15 1.48 5.16 -6.16
CA SER A 15 2.25 6.41 -6.20
C SER A 15 2.03 7.23 -4.94
N ARG A 16 2.91 8.21 -4.72
CA ARG A 16 2.77 9.24 -3.69
C ARG A 16 2.58 10.59 -4.35
N ARG A 17 1.74 11.43 -3.76
CA ARG A 17 1.64 12.85 -4.13
C ARG A 17 2.84 13.61 -3.54
N LEU A 18 3.94 13.70 -4.29
CA LEU A 18 5.21 14.31 -3.84
C LEU A 18 5.41 15.77 -4.29
N SER A 19 4.67 16.21 -5.31
CA SER A 19 4.96 17.44 -6.07
C SER A 19 3.98 18.59 -5.80
N GLY A 20 3.01 18.40 -4.90
CA GLY A 20 1.88 19.34 -4.71
C GLY A 20 0.88 19.36 -5.87
N GLU A 21 1.20 18.72 -7.00
CA GLU A 21 0.36 18.64 -8.19
C GLU A 21 -1.02 18.05 -7.87
N PRO A 22 -2.10 18.50 -8.53
CA PRO A 22 -3.41 17.85 -8.43
C PRO A 22 -3.31 16.36 -8.77
N GLU A 23 -4.09 15.52 -8.11
CA GLU A 23 -4.11 14.08 -8.38
C GLU A 23 -4.39 13.77 -9.86
N ALA A 24 -5.26 14.55 -10.51
CA ALA A 24 -5.54 14.44 -11.94
C ALA A 24 -4.27 14.55 -12.80
N ALA A 25 -3.40 15.52 -12.52
CA ALA A 25 -2.14 15.69 -13.26
C ALA A 25 -1.18 14.50 -13.06
N ILE A 26 -1.16 13.94 -11.85
CA ILE A 26 -0.38 12.72 -11.54
C ILE A 26 -0.91 11.55 -12.37
N ARG A 27 -2.23 11.35 -12.41
CA ARG A 27 -2.87 10.29 -13.19
C ARG A 27 -2.61 10.44 -14.68
N ASP A 28 -2.69 11.66 -15.22
CA ASP A 28 -2.35 11.94 -16.62
C ASP A 28 -0.90 11.59 -16.95
N GLY A 29 0.03 11.89 -16.03
CA GLY A 29 1.43 11.48 -16.15
C GLY A 29 1.62 9.97 -16.21
N PHE A 30 0.93 9.22 -15.33
CA PHE A 30 0.95 7.75 -15.37
C PHE A 30 0.28 7.19 -16.63
N ALA A 31 -0.83 7.78 -17.09
CA ALA A 31 -1.51 7.35 -18.31
C ALA A 31 -0.57 7.42 -19.51
N ARG A 32 0.16 8.53 -19.66
CA ARG A 32 1.20 8.68 -20.69
C ARG A 32 2.31 7.65 -20.54
N LEU A 33 2.82 7.47 -19.32
CA LEU A 33 3.87 6.48 -19.06
C LEU A 33 3.42 5.05 -19.40
N PHE A 34 2.20 4.65 -19.00
CA PHE A 34 1.67 3.33 -19.30
C PHE A 34 1.50 3.11 -20.81
N ALA A 35 1.05 4.13 -21.54
CA ALA A 35 0.96 4.09 -23.00
C ALA A 35 2.34 3.96 -23.67
N GLU A 36 3.32 4.77 -23.27
CA GLU A 36 4.71 4.70 -23.77
C GLU A 36 5.35 3.33 -23.51
N LEU A 37 5.02 2.72 -22.38
CA LEU A 37 5.52 1.41 -21.97
C LEU A 37 4.72 0.22 -22.55
N GLY A 38 3.57 0.46 -23.19
CA GLY A 38 2.67 -0.58 -23.70
C GLY A 38 2.06 -1.46 -22.61
N VAL A 39 1.73 -0.88 -21.45
CA VAL A 39 1.15 -1.59 -20.30
C VAL A 39 -0.37 -1.34 -20.26
N ALA A 40 -1.16 -2.41 -20.17
CA ALA A 40 -2.61 -2.35 -20.01
C ALA A 40 -3.03 -2.08 -18.54
N THR A 41 -2.56 -0.98 -17.96
CA THR A 41 -2.99 -0.50 -16.63
C THR A 41 -3.78 0.80 -16.82
N ASP A 42 -5.00 0.86 -16.28
CA ASP A 42 -5.80 2.08 -16.31
C ASP A 42 -5.37 3.04 -15.19
N ALA A 43 -4.86 4.21 -15.55
CA ALA A 43 -4.44 5.23 -14.58
C ALA A 43 -5.63 5.92 -13.88
N ASN A 44 -6.86 5.79 -14.40
CA ASN A 44 -8.07 6.34 -13.80
C ASN A 44 -8.78 5.35 -12.86
N ASP A 45 -8.45 4.06 -12.91
CA ASP A 45 -8.93 3.11 -11.91
C ASP A 45 -8.16 3.35 -10.60
N PRO A 46 -8.83 3.76 -9.50
CA PRO A 46 -8.17 4.04 -8.22
C PRO A 46 -7.52 2.80 -7.57
N VAL A 47 -7.86 1.60 -8.05
CA VAL A 47 -7.27 0.33 -7.59
C VAL A 47 -6.07 -0.04 -8.45
N ALA A 48 -6.15 0.14 -9.77
CA ALA A 48 -5.03 -0.14 -10.67
C ALA A 48 -3.90 0.93 -10.52
N LEU A 49 -4.27 2.17 -10.22
CA LEU A 49 -3.37 3.24 -9.78
C LEU A 49 -3.88 3.88 -8.49
N THR A 50 -3.29 3.49 -7.36
CA THR A 50 -3.53 4.12 -6.06
C THR A 50 -2.57 5.28 -5.85
N VAL A 51 -3.08 6.49 -5.72
CA VAL A 51 -2.29 7.69 -5.39
C VAL A 51 -2.47 7.99 -3.91
N PHE A 52 -1.44 7.70 -3.10
CA PHE A 52 -1.48 8.02 -1.68
C PHE A 52 -1.34 9.54 -1.48
N PRO A 53 -2.07 10.10 -0.49
CA PRO A 53 -1.81 11.45 -0.02
C PRO A 53 -0.36 11.58 0.46
N GLU A 54 0.09 12.81 0.66
CA GLU A 54 1.42 13.05 1.20
C GLU A 54 1.59 12.39 2.58
N MET A 55 2.67 11.62 2.70
CA MET A 55 3.06 10.91 3.93
C MET A 55 3.77 11.85 4.90
N ASP A 56 3.10 12.96 5.22
CA ASP A 56 3.52 13.82 6.31
C ASP A 56 3.34 13.07 7.64
N VAL A 57 4.46 12.79 8.29
CA VAL A 57 4.58 12.13 9.59
C VAL A 57 4.35 13.09 10.76
N ALA A 58 4.41 14.40 10.53
CA ALA A 58 4.12 15.43 11.53
C ALA A 58 2.64 15.80 11.60
N ALA A 59 1.84 15.36 10.62
CA ALA A 59 0.40 15.57 10.61
C ALA A 59 -0.24 14.92 11.85
N ASP A 60 -1.05 15.69 12.57
CA ASP A 60 -1.87 15.18 13.66
C ASP A 60 -2.99 14.30 13.07
N VAL A 61 -2.99 13.03 13.46
CA VAL A 61 -3.93 12.02 12.96
C VAL A 61 -4.65 11.40 14.15
N PRO A 62 -5.99 11.35 14.15
CA PRO A 62 -6.75 10.74 15.23
C PRO A 62 -6.33 9.28 15.46
N GLU A 63 -6.22 8.90 16.72
CA GLU A 63 -6.08 7.49 17.09
C GLU A 63 -7.34 6.71 16.66
N ILE A 64 -7.13 5.48 16.22
CA ILE A 64 -8.19 4.56 15.79
C ILE A 64 -8.41 3.49 16.85
N THR A 65 -9.66 3.04 16.96
CA THR A 65 -10.04 1.91 17.83
C THR A 65 -10.82 0.89 17.01
N GLU A 66 -11.07 -0.30 17.56
CA GLU A 66 -11.90 -1.31 16.88
C GLU A 66 -13.33 -0.82 16.60
N ALA A 67 -13.84 0.14 17.37
CA ALA A 67 -15.14 0.75 17.12
C ALA A 67 -15.20 1.51 15.78
N CYS A 68 -14.06 1.99 15.27
CA CYS A 68 -13.99 2.71 14.00
C CYS A 68 -14.47 1.87 12.81
N TRP A 69 -14.34 0.53 12.86
CA TRP A 69 -14.86 -0.35 11.81
C TRP A 69 -16.37 -0.19 11.62
N GLY A 70 -17.12 -0.24 12.73
CA GLY A 70 -18.57 -0.04 12.74
C GLY A 70 -18.97 1.38 12.36
N ILE A 71 -18.28 2.39 12.91
CA ILE A 71 -18.56 3.81 12.64
C ILE A 71 -18.40 4.15 11.15
N LEU A 72 -17.37 3.57 10.51
CA LEU A 72 -17.04 3.85 9.11
C LEU A 72 -17.70 2.88 8.12
N GLY A 73 -18.40 1.85 8.60
CA GLY A 73 -18.95 0.79 7.76
C GLY A 73 -17.87 0.02 6.99
N LYS A 74 -16.68 -0.15 7.58
CA LYS A 74 -15.53 -0.85 6.99
C LYS A 74 -15.28 -2.17 7.71
N SER A 75 -14.79 -3.18 6.99
CA SER A 75 -14.38 -4.45 7.59
C SER A 75 -12.86 -4.50 7.81
N PRO A 76 -12.36 -5.11 8.90
CA PRO A 76 -10.92 -5.33 9.10
C PRO A 76 -10.25 -6.07 7.94
N GLU A 77 -10.97 -6.97 7.27
CA GLU A 77 -10.46 -7.76 6.15
C GLU A 77 -10.22 -6.92 4.88
N SER A 78 -10.83 -5.74 4.80
CA SER A 78 -10.69 -4.82 3.67
C SER A 78 -9.33 -4.10 3.60
N VAL A 79 -8.51 -4.16 4.65
CA VAL A 79 -7.19 -3.51 4.65
C VAL A 79 -6.12 -4.46 4.12
N MET A 80 -5.17 -3.92 3.35
CA MET A 80 -4.13 -4.71 2.68
C MET A 80 -3.35 -5.64 3.62
N CYS A 81 -2.97 -5.15 4.81
CA CYS A 81 -2.19 -5.94 5.77
C CYS A 81 -2.96 -7.11 6.39
N ALA A 82 -4.28 -7.22 6.19
CA ALA A 82 -5.06 -8.37 6.64
C ALA A 82 -4.67 -9.66 5.88
N SER A 83 -4.43 -9.56 4.57
CA SER A 83 -4.20 -10.72 3.69
C SER A 83 -2.93 -10.66 2.85
N SER A 84 -2.32 -9.48 2.72
CA SER A 84 -1.12 -9.28 1.89
C SER A 84 0.15 -9.21 2.73
N ARG A 85 1.26 -9.70 2.16
CA ARG A 85 2.58 -9.67 2.77
C ARG A 85 3.61 -9.17 1.79
N MET A 86 4.58 -8.39 2.29
CA MET A 86 5.72 -7.92 1.50
C MET A 86 6.97 -8.67 1.94
N VAL A 87 7.65 -9.32 1.00
CA VAL A 87 8.95 -9.94 1.27
C VAL A 87 10.06 -8.97 0.87
N VAL A 88 10.91 -8.59 1.83
CA VAL A 88 12.00 -7.64 1.59
C VAL A 88 13.35 -8.28 1.87
N LYS A 89 14.22 -8.26 0.85
CA LYS A 89 15.65 -8.51 1.01
C LYS A 89 16.37 -7.17 1.09
N ARG A 90 16.64 -6.69 2.30
CA ARG A 90 17.45 -5.47 2.47
C ARG A 90 18.91 -5.76 2.08
N LYS A 91 19.58 -4.74 1.56
CA LYS A 91 21.00 -4.81 1.20
C LYS A 91 21.83 -5.07 2.44
N GLY A 92 22.75 -6.03 2.39
CA GLY A 92 23.65 -6.37 3.50
C GLY A 92 23.07 -7.30 4.55
N GLU A 93 21.75 -7.44 4.65
CA GLU A 93 21.13 -8.44 5.53
C GLU A 93 21.50 -9.87 5.07
N ALA A 94 21.49 -10.85 5.98
CA ALA A 94 21.74 -12.24 5.60
C ALA A 94 20.52 -12.89 4.91
N HIS A 95 19.31 -12.49 5.32
CA HIS A 95 18.06 -13.14 4.91
C HIS A 95 17.02 -12.10 4.48
N PRO A 96 15.97 -12.48 3.75
CA PRO A 96 14.78 -11.67 3.59
C PRO A 96 13.91 -11.73 4.85
N VAL A 97 13.06 -10.73 5.02
CA VAL A 97 12.01 -10.68 6.05
C VAL A 97 10.64 -10.51 5.41
N VAL A 98 9.61 -11.00 6.10
CA VAL A 98 8.21 -10.81 5.71
C VAL A 98 7.63 -9.68 6.54
N LEU A 99 7.04 -8.70 5.87
CA LEU A 99 6.49 -7.47 6.47
C LEU A 99 4.98 -7.39 6.23
N ALA A 100 4.28 -6.81 7.19
CA ALA A 100 2.84 -6.58 7.10
C ALA A 100 2.47 -5.36 6.24
N CYS A 101 3.34 -4.36 6.16
CA CYS A 101 3.05 -3.07 5.52
C CYS A 101 4.09 -2.70 4.46
N THR A 102 3.63 -2.36 3.26
CA THR A 102 4.48 -1.91 2.15
C THR A 102 5.04 -0.49 2.35
N LEU A 103 4.35 0.33 3.14
CA LEU A 103 4.75 1.71 3.43
C LEU A 103 5.76 1.83 4.57
N LEU A 104 5.97 0.77 5.35
CA LEU A 104 6.85 0.76 6.52
C LEU A 104 7.96 -0.32 6.39
N PRO A 105 8.75 -0.32 5.31
CA PRO A 105 9.72 -1.38 5.04
C PRO A 105 10.91 -1.43 6.01
N TYR A 106 11.05 -0.43 6.88
CA TYR A 106 12.17 -0.30 7.82
C TYR A 106 11.72 -0.23 9.29
N ASP A 107 10.42 -0.30 9.58
CA ASP A 107 9.92 -0.32 10.96
C ASP A 107 9.89 -1.77 11.46
N PRO A 108 10.72 -2.16 12.44
CA PRO A 108 10.79 -3.54 12.91
C PRO A 108 9.48 -4.03 13.52
N ARG A 109 8.59 -3.13 13.98
CA ARG A 109 7.27 -3.50 14.53
C ARG A 109 6.36 -4.17 13.50
N PHE A 110 6.63 -3.98 12.21
CA PHE A 110 5.88 -4.56 11.11
C PHE A 110 6.54 -5.81 10.51
N GLU A 111 7.68 -6.27 11.05
CA GLU A 111 8.30 -7.53 10.67
C GLU A 111 7.58 -8.71 11.32
N LEU A 112 7.12 -9.65 10.49
CA LEU A 112 6.34 -10.81 10.92
C LEU A 112 7.15 -12.11 10.88
N GLY A 113 8.46 -12.03 10.67
CA GLY A 113 9.36 -13.18 10.62
C GLY A 113 10.09 -13.34 9.29
N ARG A 114 10.63 -14.55 9.07
CA ARG A 114 11.47 -14.91 7.91
C ARG A 114 10.75 -15.80 6.92
N THR A 115 9.59 -16.34 7.30
CA THR A 115 8.79 -17.28 6.50
C THR A 115 7.34 -16.80 6.39
N LEU A 116 6.63 -17.31 5.37
CA LEU A 116 5.20 -17.03 5.22
C LEU A 116 4.37 -17.64 6.37
N ALA A 117 4.81 -18.76 6.94
CA ALA A 117 4.14 -19.40 8.06
C ALA A 117 4.17 -18.54 9.34
N GLU A 118 5.33 -17.95 9.65
CA GLU A 118 5.46 -16.99 10.76
C GLU A 118 4.59 -15.74 10.52
N ALA A 119 4.45 -15.33 9.26
CA ALA A 119 3.69 -14.15 8.87
C ALA A 119 2.16 -14.31 8.91
N ALA A 120 1.63 -15.49 9.23
CA ALA A 120 0.21 -15.80 9.23
C ALA A 120 -0.57 -15.28 10.46
N GLY A 121 0.01 -14.35 11.22
CA GLY A 121 -0.57 -13.80 12.44
C GLY A 121 -1.36 -12.49 12.26
N ALA A 122 -1.95 -12.04 13.37
CA ALA A 122 -2.59 -10.74 13.49
C ALA A 122 -1.58 -9.60 13.32
N VAL A 123 -2.02 -8.48 12.76
CA VAL A 123 -1.20 -7.29 12.52
C VAL A 123 -1.76 -6.12 13.34
N PRO A 124 -0.99 -5.57 14.29
CA PRO A 124 -1.42 -4.39 15.02
C PRO A 124 -1.40 -3.15 14.11
N LEU A 125 -2.50 -2.38 14.11
CA LEU A 125 -2.62 -1.13 13.36
C LEU A 125 -2.09 0.07 14.19
N ASN A 126 -0.82 0.01 14.58
CA ASN A 126 -0.21 0.89 15.58
C ASN A 126 0.73 1.96 15.00
N HIS A 127 0.48 2.41 13.76
CA HIS A 127 1.24 3.48 13.11
C HIS A 127 0.30 4.59 12.61
N PRO A 128 0.68 5.88 12.63
CA PRO A 128 -0.15 6.97 12.11
C PRO A 128 -0.64 6.75 10.68
N HIS A 129 0.14 6.04 9.85
CA HIS A 129 -0.25 5.67 8.48
C HIS A 129 -1.40 4.65 8.43
N CYS A 130 -1.55 3.78 9.43
CA CYS A 130 -2.69 2.86 9.52
C CYS A 130 -3.99 3.65 9.66
N ALA A 131 -4.01 4.65 10.56
CA ALA A 131 -5.13 5.56 10.72
C ALA A 131 -5.32 6.44 9.49
N LYS A 132 -4.28 7.18 9.09
CA LYS A 132 -4.33 8.20 8.02
C LYS A 132 -4.73 7.63 6.67
N PHE A 133 -4.20 6.46 6.28
CA PHE A 133 -4.37 5.94 4.92
C PHE A 133 -5.33 4.76 4.86
N CYS A 134 -5.24 3.80 5.76
CA CYS A 134 -6.04 2.58 5.65
C CYS A 134 -7.45 2.79 6.23
N VAL A 135 -7.52 3.12 7.53
CA VAL A 135 -8.79 3.18 8.25
C VAL A 135 -9.59 4.44 7.90
N LEU A 136 -8.97 5.62 7.98
CA LEU A 136 -9.64 6.90 7.70
C LEU A 136 -9.51 7.32 6.23
N GLY A 137 -8.34 7.10 5.62
CA GLY A 137 -8.03 7.61 4.27
C GLY A 137 -8.49 6.77 3.07
N GLY A 138 -9.00 5.55 3.29
CA GLY A 138 -9.57 4.71 2.22
C GLY A 138 -8.58 4.20 1.17
N GLY A 139 -7.27 4.27 1.43
CA GLY A 139 -6.24 3.74 0.54
C GLY A 139 -6.31 2.21 0.45
N ALA A 140 -6.66 1.68 -0.71
CA ALA A 140 -6.70 0.25 -1.01
C ALA A 140 -6.11 -0.02 -2.40
N CYS A 141 -5.10 -0.89 -2.48
CA CYS A 141 -4.51 -1.32 -3.76
C CYS A 141 -5.04 -2.70 -4.23
N SER A 142 -6.09 -3.20 -3.58
CA SER A 142 -6.77 -4.44 -3.92
C SER A 142 -8.24 -4.32 -3.55
N ARG A 143 -9.14 -4.77 -4.44
CA ARG A 143 -10.51 -5.08 -4.04
C ARG A 143 -10.49 -6.51 -3.48
N GLY A 144 -10.78 -6.65 -2.19
CA GLY A 144 -11.29 -7.92 -1.67
C GLY A 144 -12.71 -8.13 -2.19
#